data_AF-A0A292SA43-F1
#
_entry.id   AF-A0A292SA43-F1
#
_cell.length_a   1.000
_cell.length_b   1.000
_cell.length_c   1.000
_cell.angle_alpha   90.00
_cell.angle_beta   90.00
_cell.angle_gamma   90.00
#
_symmetry.space_group_name_H-M   'P 1'
#
loop_
_entity.id
_entity.type
_entity.pdbx_description
1 polymer ?
#
loop_
_entity_poly.entity_id
_entity_poly.type
_entity_poly.pdbx_seq_one_letter_code
_entity_poly.pdbx_strand_id
1 'polypeptide(L)' 'MQINRNQQILMEMVENYKKLKEVDSIGLGGSSTAKMADNKSDYDIYIYGKNEPPVEDRRKIAEK' A
#
# COMPACT_ATOMS: atom_id res chain seq x y z
N MET A 1 0.66 -20.94 -1.68
CA MET A 1 1.61 -19.98 -2.27
C MET A 1 2.38 -19.35 -1.13
N GLN A 2 3.71 -19.48 -1.09
CA GLN A 2 4.50 -18.90 0.00
C GLN A 2 4.63 -17.39 -0.25
N ILE A 3 4.13 -16.58 0.68
CA ILE A 3 4.16 -15.12 0.59
C ILE A 3 5.55 -14.64 1.03
N ASN A 4 6.23 -13.85 0.22
CA ASN A 4 7.56 -13.31 0.57
C ASN A 4 7.45 -12.11 1.54
N ARG A 5 8.58 -11.69 2.12
CA ARG A 5 8.60 -10.59 3.10
C ARG A 5 8.02 -9.28 2.55
N ASN A 6 8.32 -8.92 1.31
CA ASN A 6 7.83 -7.67 0.71
C ASN A 6 6.31 -7.69 0.51
N GLN A 7 5.76 -8.85 0.12
CA GLN A 7 4.33 -9.05 0.03
C GLN A 7 3.63 -9.00 1.40
N GLN A 8 4.28 -9.48 2.46
CA GLN A 8 3.77 -9.31 3.83
C GLN A 8 3.70 -7.84 4.22
N ILE A 9 4.75 -7.06 3.92
CA ILE A 9 4.78 -5.61 4.17
C ILE A 9 3.67 -4.91 3.41
N LEU A 10 3.50 -5.20 2.12
CA LEU A 10 2.41 -4.65 1.31
C LEU A 10 1.04 -4.95 1.92
N MET A 11 0.79 -6.21 2.32
CA MET A 11 -0.48 -6.59 2.95
C MET A 11 -0.71 -5.86 4.26
N GLU A 12 0.32 -5.68 5.09
CA GLU A 12 0.20 -4.89 6.32
C GLU A 12 -0.12 -3.42 6.03
N MET A 13 0.53 -2.80 5.03
CA MET A 13 0.23 -1.44 4.63
C MET A 13 -1.23 -1.30 4.18
N VAL A 14 -1.69 -2.18 3.29
CA VAL A 14 -3.07 -2.19 2.79
C VAL A 14 -4.08 -2.34 3.93
N GLU A 15 -3.85 -3.28 4.85
CA GLU A 15 -4.74 -3.49 6.00
C GLU A 15 -4.75 -2.32 6.99
N ASN A 16 -3.65 -1.59 7.12
CA ASN A 16 -3.62 -0.38 7.95
C ASN A 16 -4.33 0.80 7.27
N TYR A 17 -4.11 1.03 5.98
CA TYR A 17 -4.80 2.10 5.24
C TYR A 17 -6.31 1.87 5.14
N LYS A 18 -6.75 0.61 4.99
CA LYS A 18 -8.17 0.23 4.94
C LYS A 18 -8.96 0.60 6.21
N LYS A 19 -8.28 0.82 7.34
CA LYS A 19 -8.92 1.22 8.61
C LYS A 19 -9.20 2.72 8.69
N LEU A 20 -8.61 3.52 7.81
CA LEU A 20 -8.82 4.97 7.78
C LEU A 20 -10.16 5.26 7.09
N LYS A 21 -11.01 6.05 7.73
CA LYS A 21 -12.36 6.37 7.22
C LYS A 21 -12.35 7.17 5.92
N GLU A 22 -11.23 7.82 5.62
CA GLU A 22 -11.00 8.61 4.41
C GLU A 22 -10.72 7.74 3.18
N VAL A 23 -10.44 6.44 3.37
CA VAL A 23 -10.04 5.54 2.29
C VAL A 23 -11.26 4.80 1.75
N ASP A 24 -11.65 5.13 0.52
CA ASP A 24 -12.75 4.47 -0.19
C ASP A 24 -12.25 3.24 -0.97
N SER A 25 -11.06 3.33 -1.57
CA SER A 25 -10.44 2.20 -2.28
C SER A 25 -8.93 2.32 -2.38
N ILE A 26 -8.27 1.17 -2.63
CA ILE A 26 -6.82 1.06 -2.80
C ILE A 26 -6.54 0.36 -4.12
N GLY A 27 -5.76 1.00 -5.00
CA GLY A 27 -5.30 0.42 -6.26
C GLY A 27 -3.84 -0.02 -6.16
N LEU A 28 -3.50 -1.16 -6.74
CA LEU A 28 -2.11 -1.56 -6.96
C LEU A 28 -1.68 -1.04 -8.34
N GLY A 29 -0.46 -0.52 -8.45
CA GLY A 29 0.10 -0.10 -9.73
C GLY A 29 1.59 -0.39 -9.87
N GLY A 30 2.23 0.36 -10.76
CA GLY A 30 3.66 0.23 -11.02
C GLY A 30 4.07 -1.04 -11.75
N SER A 31 5.37 -1.33 -11.67
CA SER A 31 6.01 -2.46 -12.37
C SER A 31 5.40 -3.82 -11.99
N SER A 32 4.89 -3.93 -10.75
CA SER A 32 4.22 -5.12 -10.21
C SER A 32 2.95 -5.50 -10.98
N THR A 33 2.24 -4.51 -11.53
CA THR A 33 1.03 -4.71 -12.35
C THR A 33 1.34 -4.77 -13.85
N ALA A 34 2.38 -4.09 -14.29
CA ALA A 34 2.85 -4.09 -15.68
C ALA A 34 3.64 -5.37 -16.06
N LYS A 35 3.84 -6.31 -15.13
CA LYS A 35 4.69 -7.51 -15.30
C LYS A 35 6.14 -7.18 -15.66
N MET A 36 6.62 -6.03 -15.22
CA MET A 36 8.00 -5.56 -15.42
C MET A 36 8.79 -5.51 -14.10
N ALA A 37 8.23 -6.06 -13.02
CA ALA A 37 8.89 -6.09 -11.72
C ALA A 37 10.09 -7.04 -11.70
N ASP A 38 11.15 -6.60 -11.03
CA ASP A 38 12.34 -7.38 -10.70
C ASP A 38 12.52 -7.47 -9.16
N ASN A 39 13.65 -8.04 -8.72
CA ASN A 39 13.96 -8.20 -7.30
C ASN A 39 14.33 -6.89 -6.58
N LYS A 40 14.44 -5.78 -7.29
CA LYS A 40 14.70 -4.44 -6.74
C LYS A 40 13.46 -3.55 -6.78
N SER A 41 12.40 -4.01 -7.41
CA SER A 41 11.13 -3.29 -7.52
C SER A 41 10.42 -3.22 -6.18
N ASP A 42 9.80 -2.08 -5.94
CA ASP A 42 8.87 -1.82 -4.84
C ASP A 42 7.42 -2.13 -5.27
N TYR A 43 6.47 -1.77 -4.40
CA TYR A 43 5.05 -1.86 -4.67
C TYR A 43 4.43 -0.46 -4.60
N ASP A 44 3.83 -0.04 -5.70
CA ASP A 44 3.06 1.20 -5.75
C ASP A 44 1.61 0.95 -5.35
N ILE A 45 1.13 1.64 -4.31
CA ILE A 45 -0.28 1.69 -3.92
C ILE A 45 -0.85 3.10 -4.10
N TYR A 46 -2.05 3.17 -4.64
CA TYR A 46 -2.81 4.39 -4.83
C TYR A 46 -4.00 4.40 -3.89
N ILE A 47 -4.09 5.42 -3.05
CA ILE A 47 -5.17 5.58 -2.08
C ILE A 47 -6.20 6.54 -2.67
N TYR A 48 -7.44 6.08 -2.81
CA TYR A 48 -8.54 6.89 -3.31
C TYR A 48 -9.53 7.16 -2.19
N GLY A 49 -9.94 8.42 -2.09
CA GLY A 49 -10.85 8.91 -1.07
C GLY A 49 -11.31 10.32 -1.40
N LYS A 50 -12.42 10.75 -0.80
CA LYS A 50 -12.89 12.14 -0.95
C LYS A 50 -11.98 13.15 -0.27
N ASN A 51 -11.33 12.75 0.82
CA ASN A 51 -10.41 13.58 1.58
C ASN A 51 -9.09 12.83 1.76
N GLU A 52 -8.00 13.56 1.92
CA GLU A 52 -6.71 12.97 2.24
C GLU A 52 -6.69 12.52 3.72
N PRO A 53 -6.20 11.29 4.03
CA PRO A 53 -6.02 10.90 5.42
C PRO A 53 -5.02 11.81 6.13
N PRO A 54 -5.23 12.14 7.43
CA PRO A 54 -4.33 12.99 8.18
C PRO A 54 -2.87 12.53 8.12
N VAL A 55 -1.94 13.47 7.95
CA VAL A 55 -0.51 13.17 7.79
C VAL A 55 0.07 12.33 8.93
N GLU A 56 -0.39 12.58 10.16
CA GLU A 56 0.06 11.83 11.35
C GLU A 56 -0.36 10.37 11.32
N ASP A 57 -1.54 10.06 10.78
CA ASP A 57 -1.99 8.67 10.67
C ASP A 57 -1.28 7.94 9.53
N ARG A 58 -1.01 8.63 8.41
CA ARG A 58 -0.19 8.09 7.32
C ARG A 58 1.25 7.81 7.79
N ARG A 59 1.82 8.70 8.60
CA ARG A 59 3.15 8.56 9.18
C ARG A 59 3.28 7.32 10.07
N LYS A 60 2.33 7.11 10.99
CA LYS A 60 2.29 5.90 11.84
C LYS A 60 2.25 4.60 11.04
N ILE A 61 1.64 4.61 9.86
CA ILE A 61 1.60 3.45 8.97
C ILE A 61 2.96 3.24 8.27
N ALA A 62 3.62 4.32 7.85
CA ALA A 62 4.87 4.27 7.10
C ALA A 62 6.12 3.99 7.96
N GLU A 63 6.10 4.36 9.25
CA GLU A 63 7.25 4.21 10.16
C GLU A 63 7.30 2.83 10.87
N LYS A 64 6.39 1.92 10.55
CA LYS A 64 6.42 0.53 11.03
C LYS A 64 7.39 -0.34 10.25
#